data_AF-A0A9X4CEX1-F1
#
_entry.id   AF-A0A9X4CEX1-F1
#
_cell.length_a   1.000
_cell.length_b   1.000
_cell.length_c   1.000
_cell.angle_alpha   90.00
_cell.angle_beta   90.00
_cell.angle_gamma   90.00
#
_symmetry.space_group_name_H-M   'P 1'
#
loop_
_entity.id
_entity.type
_entity.pdbx_description
1 polymer ?
#
loop_
_entity_poly.entity_id
_entity_poly.type
_entity_poly.pdbx_seq_one_letter_code
_entity_poly.pdbx_strand_id
1 'polypeptide(L)'
;MPQAEETAVSTQQSFGEWVSSEMTKQGLTIPQLAAKTKISYTGIWNIVKGNTVYPTDETRAKLSAALNQPVPTEVQKEIEQESEISGYTWTDFTPSDIGTIPDKAGVYVFYDVTDRPVYVGKSAKSVRARVKDHQTRFWFKPPLVVRGSFLAIDDPAMCEKIEMILIKFLGKHALLNVQGVVRDMVE
;
A
#
# COMPACT_ATOMS: atom_id res chain seq x y z
N MET A 1 32.80 -28.29 13.17
CA MET A 1 32.77 -26.92 13.71
C MET A 1 31.83 -26.12 12.82
N PRO A 2 30.66 -25.68 13.30
CA PRO A 2 29.86 -24.71 12.56
C PRO A 2 30.24 -23.30 13.05
N GLN A 3 30.64 -22.43 12.13
CA GLN A 3 30.70 -20.99 12.38
C GLN A 3 29.27 -20.47 12.43
N ALA A 4 28.91 -19.86 13.56
CA ALA A 4 27.71 -19.06 13.68
C ALA A 4 27.97 -17.75 12.92
N GLU A 5 27.22 -17.51 11.85
CA GLU A 5 27.06 -16.18 11.30
C GLU A 5 26.20 -15.38 12.28
N GLU A 6 26.85 -14.54 13.08
CA GLU A 6 26.22 -13.42 13.75
C GLU A 6 25.66 -12.48 12.67
N THR A 7 24.36 -12.61 12.39
CA THR A 7 23.62 -11.60 11.63
C THR A 7 23.58 -10.33 12.46
N ALA A 8 24.46 -9.38 12.12
CA ALA A 8 24.37 -8.01 12.59
C ALA A 8 22.97 -7.48 12.22
N VAL A 9 22.16 -7.18 13.24
CA VAL A 9 20.88 -6.50 13.07
C VAL A 9 21.21 -5.08 12.62
N SER A 10 21.17 -4.81 11.31
CA SER A 10 21.19 -3.44 10.82
C SER A 10 19.91 -2.78 11.31
N THR A 11 20.03 -1.91 12.32
CA THR A 11 18.97 -0.98 12.71
C THR A 11 18.81 0.07 11.61
N GLN A 12 18.27 -0.35 10.47
CA GLN A 12 17.95 0.51 9.36
C GLN A 12 16.58 1.15 9.63
N GLN A 13 16.52 2.46 9.50
CA GLN A 13 15.33 3.24 9.80
C GLN A 13 14.30 3.06 8.68
N SER A 14 13.09 2.63 8.99
CA SER A 14 12.01 2.54 7.99
C SER A 14 11.56 3.92 7.50
N PHE A 15 10.85 3.96 6.37
CA PHE A 15 10.29 5.22 5.85
C PHE A 15 9.34 5.91 6.85
N GLY A 16 8.49 5.13 7.52
CA GLY A 16 7.57 5.64 8.54
C GLY A 16 8.30 6.26 9.74
N GLU A 17 9.37 5.63 10.19
CA GLU A 17 10.23 6.14 11.26
C GLU A 17 11.00 7.39 10.84
N TRP A 18 11.43 7.48 9.58
CA TRP A 18 12.02 8.70 9.02
C TRP A 18 11.00 9.86 9.04
N VAL A 19 9.80 9.66 8.51
CA VAL A 19 8.73 10.68 8.55
C VAL A 19 8.45 11.10 9.99
N SER A 20 8.31 10.15 10.91
CA SER A 20 8.04 10.41 12.33
C SER A 20 9.16 11.20 13.00
N SER A 21 10.42 10.88 12.69
CA SER A 21 11.60 11.58 13.23
C SER A 21 11.67 13.03 12.74
N GLU A 22 11.47 13.26 11.44
CA GLU A 22 11.48 14.61 10.87
C GLU A 22 10.30 15.46 11.35
N MET A 23 9.12 14.87 11.52
CA MET A 23 7.99 15.54 12.15
C MET A 23 8.33 16.00 13.57
N THR A 24 8.97 15.13 14.36
CA THR A 24 9.36 15.43 15.74
C THR A 24 10.39 16.56 15.80
N LYS A 25 11.42 16.53 14.95
CA LYS A 25 12.44 17.59 14.85
C LYS A 25 11.86 18.96 14.52
N GLN A 26 10.79 18.99 13.71
CA GLN A 26 10.13 20.22 13.28
C GLN A 26 8.92 20.62 14.13
N GLY A 27 8.58 19.84 15.17
CA GLY A 27 7.39 20.07 16.00
C GLY A 27 6.08 19.96 15.21
N LEU A 28 6.04 19.15 14.14
CA LEU A 28 4.85 18.95 13.31
C LEU A 28 3.99 17.80 13.83
N THR A 29 2.68 18.01 13.80
CA THR A 29 1.67 16.99 14.06
C THR A 29 1.15 16.36 12.76
N ILE A 30 0.52 15.19 12.86
CA ILE A 30 -0.10 14.50 11.70
C ILE A 30 -1.08 15.43 10.94
N PRO A 31 -2.02 16.14 11.61
CA PRO A 31 -2.91 17.07 10.91
C PRO A 31 -2.18 18.19 10.16
N GLN A 32 -1.10 18.72 10.73
CA GLN A 32 -0.32 19.78 10.08
C GLN A 32 0.43 19.25 8.85
N LEU A 33 1.02 18.05 8.93
CA LEU A 33 1.69 17.44 7.78
C LEU A 33 0.68 17.06 6.68
N ALA A 34 -0.50 16.54 7.06
CA ALA A 34 -1.59 16.26 6.12
C ALA A 34 -2.01 17.53 5.36
N ALA A 35 -2.18 18.65 6.07
CA ALA A 35 -2.51 19.94 5.45
C ALA A 35 -1.42 20.42 4.47
N LYS A 36 -0.14 20.25 4.81
CA LYS A 36 1.00 20.64 3.94
C LYS A 36 1.12 19.78 2.68
N THR A 37 0.93 18.46 2.82
CA THR A 37 1.17 17.48 1.75
C THR A 37 -0.03 17.25 0.85
N LYS A 38 -1.23 17.61 1.32
CA LYS A 38 -2.52 17.20 0.74
C LYS A 38 -2.74 15.68 0.74
N ILE A 39 -1.97 14.95 1.54
CA ILE A 39 -2.25 13.56 1.91
C ILE A 39 -3.21 13.62 3.09
N SER A 40 -4.22 12.76 3.08
CA SER A 40 -5.20 12.66 4.16
C SER A 40 -4.54 12.37 5.50
N TYR A 41 -5.24 12.72 6.60
CA TYR A 41 -4.81 12.37 7.95
C TYR A 41 -4.52 10.87 8.07
N THR A 42 -5.41 10.02 7.54
CA THR A 42 -5.26 8.56 7.55
C THR A 42 -4.05 8.11 6.76
N GLY A 43 -3.75 8.75 5.62
CA GLY A 43 -2.57 8.47 4.83
C GLY A 43 -1.28 8.73 5.59
N ILE A 44 -1.16 9.91 6.21
CA ILE A 44 0.00 10.23 7.05
C ILE A 44 0.08 9.30 8.26
N TRP A 45 -1.05 9.00 8.91
CA TRP A 45 -1.09 8.09 10.06
C TRP A 45 -0.63 6.68 9.69
N ASN A 46 -1.08 6.13 8.57
CA ASN A 46 -0.66 4.81 8.08
C ASN A 46 0.85 4.76 7.79
N ILE A 47 1.41 5.83 7.21
CA ILE A 47 2.85 5.92 6.95
C ILE A 47 3.63 5.96 8.27
N VAL A 48 3.27 6.87 9.18
CA VAL A 48 3.95 7.02 10.48
C VAL A 48 3.85 5.76 11.34
N LYS A 49 2.75 5.01 11.23
CA LYS A 49 2.56 3.74 11.96
C LYS A 49 3.21 2.53 11.29
N GLY A 50 3.78 2.67 10.09
CA GLY A 50 4.37 1.56 9.35
C GLY A 50 3.36 0.66 8.63
N ASN A 51 2.09 1.07 8.52
CA ASN A 51 1.07 0.35 7.74
C ASN A 51 1.22 0.57 6.22
N THR A 52 1.92 1.64 5.83
CA THR A 52 2.32 1.92 4.45
C THR A 52 3.83 1.89 4.41
N VAL A 53 4.39 0.70 4.14
CA VAL A 53 5.84 0.45 4.16
C VAL A 53 6.45 0.96 2.86
N TYR A 54 5.81 0.66 1.73
CA TYR A 54 6.30 1.02 0.41
C TYR A 54 5.37 2.01 -0.30
N PRO A 55 5.35 3.31 0.09
CA PRO A 55 4.53 4.33 -0.56
C PRO A 55 5.01 4.64 -1.98
N THR A 56 4.11 5.18 -2.82
CA THR A 56 4.44 5.63 -4.19
C THR A 56 5.53 6.72 -4.20
N ASP A 57 6.28 6.82 -5.30
CA ASP A 57 7.24 7.91 -5.53
C ASP A 57 6.62 9.29 -5.33
N GLU A 58 5.39 9.50 -5.83
CA GLU A 58 4.66 10.75 -5.66
C GLU A 58 4.40 11.07 -4.18
N THR A 59 4.05 10.05 -3.38
CA THR A 59 3.83 10.19 -1.94
C THR A 59 5.13 10.52 -1.21
N ARG A 60 6.22 9.84 -1.55
CA ARG A 60 7.56 10.10 -1.00
C ARG A 60 8.03 11.52 -1.32
N ALA A 61 7.85 11.96 -2.57
CA ALA A 61 8.21 13.30 -3.02
C ALA A 61 7.39 14.39 -2.29
N LYS A 62 6.08 14.20 -2.12
CA LYS A 62 5.22 15.13 -1.36
C LYS A 62 5.69 15.27 0.09
N LEU A 63 6.05 14.16 0.75
CA LEU A 63 6.51 14.15 2.13
C LEU A 63 7.88 14.82 2.27
N SER A 64 8.85 14.46 1.43
CA SER A 64 10.17 15.08 1.36
C SER A 64 10.08 16.60 1.18
N ALA A 65 9.26 17.06 0.23
CA ALA A 65 9.04 18.48 -0.01
C ALA A 65 8.39 19.19 1.19
N ALA A 66 7.37 18.58 1.82
CA ALA A 66 6.66 19.18 2.95
C ALA A 66 7.50 19.24 4.24
N LEU A 67 8.43 18.29 4.40
CA LEU A 67 9.40 18.24 5.49
C LEU A 67 10.67 19.04 5.17
N ASN A 68 10.85 19.52 3.94
CA ASN A 68 12.07 20.19 3.49
C ASN A 68 13.34 19.38 3.81
N GLN A 69 13.25 18.06 3.66
CA GLN A 69 14.34 17.11 3.93
C GLN A 69 14.32 16.02 2.87
N PRO A 70 15.46 15.68 2.25
CA PRO A 70 15.51 14.55 1.33
C PRO A 70 15.26 13.24 2.09
N VAL A 71 14.61 12.28 1.42
CA VAL A 71 14.54 10.91 1.92
C VAL A 71 15.97 10.37 1.96
N PRO A 72 16.45 9.77 3.07
CA PRO A 72 17.79 9.21 3.13
C PRO A 72 17.99 8.13 2.05
N THR A 73 19.18 8.09 1.46
CA THR A 73 19.52 7.18 0.35
C THR A 73 19.29 5.72 0.70
N GLU A 74 19.55 5.38 1.95
CA GLU A 74 19.47 4.05 2.54
C GLU A 74 18.00 3.60 2.59
N VAL A 75 17.13 4.47 3.09
CA VAL A 75 15.67 4.25 3.12
C VAL A 75 15.11 4.14 1.71
N GLN A 76 15.59 4.96 0.78
CA GLN A 76 15.16 4.90 -0.61
C GLN A 76 15.55 3.58 -1.27
N LYS A 77 16.81 3.14 -1.10
CA LYS A 77 17.30 1.87 -1.63
C LYS A 77 16.56 0.67 -1.05
N GLU A 78 16.28 0.69 0.25
CA GLU A 78 15.50 -0.36 0.92
C GLU A 78 14.11 -0.48 0.31
N ILE A 79 13.38 0.64 0.17
CA ILE A 79 12.07 0.61 -0.46
C ILE A 79 12.17 0.10 -1.90
N GLU A 80 13.13 0.58 -2.68
CA GLU A 80 13.30 0.17 -4.08
C GLU A 80 13.61 -1.33 -4.20
N GLN A 81 14.45 -1.87 -3.31
CA GLN A 81 14.83 -3.29 -3.30
C GLN A 81 13.70 -4.19 -2.78
N GLU A 82 13.06 -3.83 -1.67
CA GLU A 82 12.04 -4.67 -1.01
C GLU A 82 10.67 -4.57 -1.67
N SER A 83 10.39 -3.46 -2.37
CA SER A 83 9.16 -3.33 -3.18
C SER A 83 9.28 -3.99 -4.56
N GLU A 84 10.48 -4.39 -4.99
CA GLU A 84 10.66 -5.14 -6.23
C GLU A 84 10.43 -6.63 -5.99
N ILE A 85 9.47 -7.19 -6.72
CA ILE A 85 9.15 -8.62 -6.67
C ILE A 85 9.30 -9.19 -8.07
N SER A 86 10.45 -9.78 -8.39
CA SER A 86 10.71 -10.45 -9.67
C SER A 86 10.36 -9.59 -10.90
N GLY A 87 10.73 -8.31 -10.88
CA GLY A 87 10.43 -7.35 -11.95
C GLY A 87 9.05 -6.69 -11.89
N TYR A 88 8.25 -6.96 -10.85
CA TYR A 88 7.00 -6.26 -10.56
C TYR A 88 7.18 -5.29 -9.39
N THR A 89 6.47 -4.16 -9.42
CA THR A 89 6.51 -3.18 -8.33
C THR A 89 5.36 -3.39 -7.36
N TRP A 90 5.68 -3.62 -6.10
CA TRP A 90 4.75 -3.61 -4.98
C TRP A 90 4.58 -2.18 -4.44
N THR A 91 3.39 -1.83 -3.99
CA THR A 91 3.11 -0.51 -3.42
C THR A 91 2.00 -0.58 -2.39
N ASP A 92 2.22 0.05 -1.24
CA ASP A 92 1.19 0.25 -0.24
C ASP A 92 0.53 1.62 -0.39
N PHE A 93 -0.75 1.69 -0.08
CA PHE A 93 -1.55 2.91 -0.20
C PHE A 93 -2.66 2.97 0.85
N THR A 94 -3.24 4.16 1.00
CA THR A 94 -4.39 4.38 1.87
C THR A 94 -5.67 4.42 1.03
N PRO A 95 -6.59 3.45 1.16
CA PRO A 95 -7.74 3.33 0.25
C PRO A 95 -8.73 4.51 0.30
N SER A 96 -8.79 5.23 1.42
CA SER A 96 -9.59 6.46 1.54
C SER A 96 -8.94 7.69 0.89
N ASP A 97 -7.68 7.58 0.45
CA ASP A 97 -6.89 8.67 -0.09
C ASP A 97 -6.47 8.37 -1.53
N ILE A 98 -7.28 8.86 -2.47
CA ILE A 98 -7.06 8.67 -3.91
C ILE A 98 -5.66 9.10 -4.36
N GLY A 99 -5.04 10.10 -3.70
CA GLY A 99 -3.72 10.58 -4.06
C GLY A 99 -2.59 9.59 -3.77
N THR A 100 -2.83 8.63 -2.87
CA THR A 100 -1.86 7.57 -2.54
C THR A 100 -2.01 6.33 -3.42
N ILE A 101 -3.12 6.21 -4.16
CA ILE A 101 -3.44 5.01 -4.93
C ILE A 101 -2.70 5.03 -6.26
N PRO A 102 -1.94 3.99 -6.62
CA PRO A 102 -1.28 3.88 -7.92
C PRO A 102 -2.28 4.02 -9.09
N ASP A 103 -1.87 4.68 -10.17
CA ASP A 103 -2.68 4.78 -11.40
C ASP A 103 -2.15 3.82 -12.48
N LYS A 104 -2.18 2.52 -12.17
CA LYS A 104 -1.63 1.46 -13.03
C LYS A 104 -2.56 0.24 -13.07
N ALA A 105 -2.35 -0.64 -14.04
CA ALA A 105 -2.95 -1.96 -14.08
C ALA A 105 -2.28 -2.90 -13.05
N GLY A 106 -3.05 -3.83 -12.49
CA GLY A 106 -2.54 -4.78 -11.51
C GLY A 106 -3.58 -5.32 -10.54
N VAL A 107 -3.09 -5.99 -9.50
CA VAL A 107 -3.88 -6.63 -8.45
C VAL A 107 -3.69 -5.89 -7.14
N TYR A 108 -4.75 -5.74 -6.36
CA TYR A 108 -4.71 -5.08 -5.05
C TYR A 108 -5.46 -5.88 -4.00
N VAL A 109 -5.05 -5.67 -2.75
CA VAL A 109 -5.67 -6.24 -1.55
C VAL A 109 -5.99 -5.11 -0.58
N PHE A 110 -7.20 -5.09 -0.02
CA PHE A 110 -7.56 -4.24 1.11
C PHE A 110 -7.48 -5.01 2.41
N TYR A 111 -7.20 -4.29 3.49
CA TYR A 111 -7.10 -4.88 4.82
C TYR A 111 -7.85 -4.03 5.86
N ASP A 112 -8.32 -4.73 6.89
CA ASP A 112 -8.96 -4.12 8.06
C ASP A 112 -7.95 -3.57 9.08
N VAL A 113 -8.43 -3.01 10.18
CA VAL A 113 -7.58 -2.44 11.25
C VAL A 113 -6.68 -3.46 11.94
N THR A 114 -6.97 -4.76 11.77
CA THR A 114 -6.24 -5.87 12.38
C THR A 114 -5.32 -6.57 11.41
N ASP A 115 -5.03 -5.92 10.27
CA ASP A 115 -4.11 -6.43 9.26
C ASP A 115 -4.64 -7.64 8.45
N ARG A 116 -5.94 -7.95 8.56
CA ARG A 116 -6.53 -9.09 7.86
C ARG A 116 -6.96 -8.68 6.45
N PRO A 117 -6.64 -9.47 5.41
CA PRO A 117 -7.09 -9.17 4.06
C PRO A 117 -8.62 -9.31 4.01
N VAL A 118 -9.30 -8.28 3.54
CA VAL A 118 -10.78 -8.26 3.45
C VAL A 118 -11.28 -8.37 2.03
N TYR A 119 -10.49 -7.92 1.06
CA TYR A 119 -10.90 -7.89 -0.34
C TYR A 119 -9.68 -7.96 -1.25
N VAL A 120 -9.73 -8.82 -2.26
CA VAL A 120 -8.81 -8.88 -3.39
C VAL A 120 -9.57 -8.42 -4.64
N GLY A 121 -8.94 -7.56 -5.43
CA GLY A 121 -9.46 -7.21 -6.74
C GLY A 121 -8.35 -6.91 -7.74
N LYS A 122 -8.72 -6.83 -9.01
CA LYS A 122 -7.82 -6.37 -10.09
C LYS A 122 -8.34 -5.15 -10.83
N SER A 123 -7.44 -4.56 -11.62
CA SER A 123 -7.76 -3.60 -12.67
C SER A 123 -6.88 -3.82 -13.88
N ALA A 124 -7.46 -3.88 -15.07
CA ALA A 124 -6.72 -3.98 -16.33
C ALA A 124 -6.19 -2.63 -16.83
N LYS A 125 -6.56 -1.51 -16.19
CA LYS A 125 -6.17 -0.16 -16.63
C LYS A 125 -5.66 0.70 -15.49
N SER A 126 -6.48 0.88 -14.47
CA SER A 126 -6.21 1.80 -13.37
C SER A 126 -6.81 1.26 -12.08
N VAL A 127 -5.98 0.88 -11.12
CA VAL A 127 -6.44 0.53 -9.78
C VAL A 127 -7.05 1.75 -9.09
N ARG A 128 -6.50 2.95 -9.26
CA ARG A 128 -7.08 4.21 -8.76
C ARG A 128 -8.56 4.37 -9.14
N ALA A 129 -8.92 4.13 -10.40
CA ALA A 129 -10.31 4.21 -10.85
C ALA A 129 -11.21 3.15 -10.19
N ARG A 130 -10.70 1.91 -10.03
CA ARG A 130 -11.45 0.82 -9.36
C ARG A 130 -11.64 1.09 -7.88
N VAL A 131 -10.62 1.56 -7.17
CA VAL A 131 -10.74 1.88 -5.75
C VAL A 131 -11.68 3.06 -5.54
N LYS A 132 -11.68 4.06 -6.43
CA LYS A 132 -12.66 5.15 -6.40
C LYS A 132 -14.11 4.65 -6.54
N ASP A 133 -14.36 3.66 -7.40
CA ASP A 133 -15.67 3.00 -7.48
C ASP A 133 -16.00 2.28 -6.16
N HIS A 134 -15.04 1.58 -5.56
CA HIS A 134 -15.22 0.91 -4.28
C HIS A 134 -15.56 1.86 -3.12
N GLN A 135 -15.06 3.11 -3.12
CA GLN A 135 -15.39 4.12 -2.11
C GLN A 135 -16.89 4.42 -1.99
N THR A 136 -17.70 4.07 -2.99
CA THR A 136 -19.16 4.22 -2.95
C THR A 136 -19.88 3.08 -2.22
N ARG A 137 -19.19 1.97 -1.92
CA ARG A 137 -19.77 0.76 -1.32
C ARG A 137 -19.91 0.93 0.19
N PHE A 138 -21.02 0.43 0.76
CA PHE A 138 -21.30 0.56 2.20
C PHE A 138 -20.24 -0.06 3.12
N TRP A 139 -19.50 -1.07 2.63
CA TRP A 139 -18.44 -1.78 3.34
C TRP A 139 -17.07 -1.09 3.24
N PHE A 140 -16.91 -0.13 2.32
CA PHE A 140 -15.65 0.58 2.10
C PHE A 140 -15.49 1.72 3.11
N LYS A 141 -15.24 1.36 4.36
CA LYS A 141 -15.03 2.31 5.45
C LYS A 141 -14.27 1.64 6.60
N PRO A 142 -13.59 2.40 7.46
CA PRO A 142 -13.10 1.87 8.73
C PRO A 142 -14.27 1.29 9.56
N PRO A 143 -14.06 0.21 10.32
CA PRO A 143 -12.80 -0.52 10.51
C PRO A 143 -12.47 -1.54 9.40
N LEU A 144 -13.33 -1.74 8.41
CA LEU A 144 -13.19 -2.84 7.43
C LEU A 144 -12.11 -2.59 6.38
N VAL A 145 -11.90 -1.33 5.97
CA VAL A 145 -10.90 -0.97 4.96
C VAL A 145 -10.09 0.21 5.49
N VAL A 146 -8.81 -0.02 5.79
CA VAL A 146 -7.90 1.03 6.30
C VAL A 146 -6.58 1.12 5.56
N ARG A 147 -6.10 0.02 4.98
CA ARG A 147 -4.88 -0.03 4.18
C ARG A 147 -5.09 -0.85 2.91
N GLY A 148 -4.27 -0.58 1.91
CA GLY A 148 -4.24 -1.33 0.67
C GLY A 148 -2.82 -1.64 0.25
N SER A 149 -2.63 -2.77 -0.40
CA SER A 149 -1.39 -3.12 -1.09
C SER A 149 -1.71 -3.45 -2.54
N PHE A 150 -0.76 -3.19 -3.43
CA PHE A 150 -0.92 -3.28 -4.87
C PHE A 150 0.34 -3.85 -5.52
N LEU A 151 0.15 -4.75 -6.47
CA LEU A 151 1.19 -5.27 -7.34
C LEU A 151 0.89 -4.80 -8.77
N ALA A 152 1.78 -3.98 -9.34
CA ALA A 152 1.65 -3.50 -10.71
C ALA A 152 1.89 -4.65 -11.70
N ILE A 153 0.89 -4.93 -12.56
CA ILE A 153 0.95 -6.00 -13.55
C ILE A 153 0.29 -5.50 -14.84
N ASP A 154 1.09 -5.32 -15.88
CA ASP A 154 0.61 -4.82 -17.18
C ASP A 154 -0.02 -5.93 -18.04
N ASP A 155 0.40 -7.19 -17.88
CA ASP A 155 -0.20 -8.34 -18.58
C ASP A 155 -1.60 -8.66 -18.00
N PRO A 156 -2.69 -8.47 -18.77
CA PRO A 156 -4.03 -8.74 -18.29
C PRO A 156 -4.26 -10.21 -17.93
N ALA A 157 -3.64 -11.15 -18.64
CA ALA A 157 -3.81 -12.57 -18.41
C ALA A 157 -3.13 -13.00 -17.11
N MET A 158 -1.93 -12.46 -16.83
CA MET A 158 -1.26 -12.68 -15.55
C MET A 158 -2.01 -12.01 -14.39
N CYS A 159 -2.51 -10.79 -14.58
CA CYS A 159 -3.30 -10.07 -13.60
C CYS A 159 -4.54 -10.88 -13.17
N GLU A 160 -5.23 -11.51 -14.12
CA GLU A 160 -6.32 -12.43 -13.85
C GLU A 160 -5.90 -13.67 -13.07
N LYS A 161 -4.82 -14.34 -13.50
CA LYS A 161 -4.31 -15.53 -12.81
C LYS A 161 -3.93 -15.24 -11.37
N ILE A 162 -3.24 -14.12 -11.11
CA ILE A 162 -2.81 -13.74 -9.76
C ILE A 162 -4.01 -13.41 -8.88
N GLU A 163 -4.99 -12.64 -9.38
CA GLU A 163 -6.23 -12.37 -8.63
C GLU A 163 -6.94 -13.68 -8.25
N MET A 164 -7.11 -14.60 -9.21
CA MET A 164 -7.76 -15.89 -8.95
C MET A 164 -7.00 -16.73 -7.93
N ILE A 165 -5.66 -16.76 -8.01
CA ILE A 165 -4.81 -17.47 -7.03
C ILE A 165 -5.01 -16.87 -5.64
N LEU A 166 -4.93 -15.54 -5.50
CA LEU A 166 -5.09 -14.87 -4.19
C LEU A 166 -6.49 -15.08 -3.61
N ILE A 167 -7.55 -14.99 -4.43
CA ILE A 167 -8.92 -15.26 -3.98
C ILE A 167 -9.05 -16.70 -3.47
N LYS A 168 -8.51 -17.69 -4.20
CA LYS A 168 -8.56 -19.10 -3.79
C LYS A 168 -7.72 -19.37 -2.54
N PHE A 169 -6.54 -18.76 -2.44
CA PHE A 169 -5.61 -18.97 -1.34
C PHE A 169 -6.12 -18.35 -0.03
N LEU A 170 -6.65 -17.12 -0.09
CA LEU A 170 -7.26 -16.47 1.07
C LEU A 170 -8.60 -17.10 1.45
N GLY A 171 -9.35 -17.62 0.47
CA GLY A 171 -10.60 -18.33 0.69
C GLY A 171 -11.56 -17.54 1.59
N LYS A 172 -12.04 -18.17 2.67
CA LYS A 172 -12.97 -17.56 3.64
C LYS A 172 -12.37 -16.42 4.48
N HIS A 173 -11.06 -16.19 4.40
CA HIS A 173 -10.39 -15.13 5.16
C HIS A 173 -10.51 -13.77 4.47
N ALA A 174 -10.70 -13.72 3.15
CA ALA A 174 -11.08 -12.50 2.44
C ALA A 174 -12.57 -12.24 2.63
N LEU A 175 -12.91 -11.56 3.73
CA LEU A 175 -14.28 -11.37 4.23
C LEU A 175 -15.32 -10.97 3.17
N LEU A 176 -14.91 -10.23 2.14
CA LEU A 176 -15.79 -9.64 1.13
C LEU A 176 -15.67 -10.29 -0.25
N ASN A 177 -14.69 -11.17 -0.46
CA ASN A 177 -14.64 -12.00 -1.67
C ASN A 177 -15.59 -13.19 -1.49
N VAL A 178 -16.86 -13.00 -1.82
CA VAL A 178 -17.77 -14.15 -1.92
C VAL A 178 -17.33 -15.01 -3.11
N GLN A 179 -17.11 -16.31 -2.85
CA GLN A 179 -16.66 -17.30 -3.81
C GLN A 179 -17.33 -17.15 -5.19
N GLY A 180 -16.51 -17.02 -6.23
CA GLY A 180 -16.82 -17.57 -7.56
C GLY A 180 -18.20 -17.25 -8.16
N VAL A 181 -18.68 -16.01 -8.06
CA VAL A 181 -19.70 -15.58 -9.01
C VAL A 181 -18.99 -15.43 -10.35
N VAL A 182 -19.07 -16.50 -11.15
CA VAL A 182 -19.18 -16.39 -12.61
C VAL A 182 -20.12 -15.20 -12.83
N ARG A 183 -19.56 -14.03 -13.14
CA ARG A 183 -20.37 -12.98 -13.74
C ARG A 183 -20.80 -13.61 -15.05
N ASP A 184 -22.09 -13.86 -15.17
CA ASP A 184 -22.71 -14.39 -16.37
C ASP A 184 -21.97 -13.83 -17.58
N MET A 185 -21.46 -14.74 -18.41
CA MET A 185 -21.19 -14.40 -19.80
C MET A 185 -22.54 -13.94 -20.35
N VAL A 186 -22.74 -12.63 -20.38
CA VAL A 186 -23.84 -12.05 -21.15
C VAL A 186 -23.42 -12.21 -22.60
N GLU A 187 -24.25 -12.97 -23.33
CA GLU A 187 -24.15 -13.37 -24.73
C GLU A 187 -23.61 -12.29 -25.69
#